data_AF-A0A931FZ32-F1
#
_entry.id   AF-A0A931FZ32-F1
#
_cell.length_a   1.000
_cell.length_b   1.000
_cell.length_c   1.000
_cell.angle_alpha   90.00
_cell.angle_beta   90.00
_cell.angle_gamma   90.00
#
_symmetry.space_group_name_H-M   'P 1'
#
loop_
_entity.id
_entity.type
_entity.pdbx_description
1 polymer ?
#
loop_
_entity_poly.entity_id
_entity_poly.type
_entity_poly.pdbx_seq_one_letter_code
_entity_poly.pdbx_strand_id
1 'polypeptide(L)'
;MPLAGRKPAGRRLSRVRPKPSATPAGTTDRRTRLLLAAFAGLTVAGFVGTWWGIPMGLGAGLGAERFLRRREPAEVRRERLRALADLPLAADLLAAALRAGAPVDRAAAAVADAMGGPLGARLQRIARSLRLGAGPAEAWAHLSDVTGAERLVAAAVRSSASGGALAGALERLAADLRSDRAVAAEAAAQRAGVLIVLPLGLCFLPAFLLAGLVPVLVAVLGDVL
;
A
#
# COMPACT_ATOMS: atom_id res chain seq x y z
N MET A 1 26.92 -41.32 37.11
CA MET A 1 25.79 -40.55 37.66
C MET A 1 25.53 -39.34 36.73
N PRO A 2 24.68 -39.47 35.69
CA PRO A 2 24.56 -38.47 34.63
C PRO A 2 23.49 -37.41 34.95
N LEU A 3 23.84 -36.13 34.74
CA LEU A 3 22.99 -34.97 34.96
C LEU A 3 22.11 -34.69 33.72
N ALA A 4 20.82 -34.88 33.94
CA ALA A 4 19.65 -34.19 33.40
C ALA A 4 19.83 -33.29 32.16
N GLY A 5 19.23 -33.73 31.06
CA GLY A 5 19.02 -32.95 29.84
C GLY A 5 18.12 -31.73 30.06
N ARG A 6 18.64 -30.54 29.74
CA ARG A 6 17.84 -29.33 29.56
C ARG A 6 17.23 -29.33 28.16
N LYS A 7 15.90 -29.46 28.08
CA LYS A 7 15.13 -29.13 26.87
C LYS A 7 15.04 -27.60 26.74
N PRO A 8 15.37 -26.99 25.59
CA PRO A 8 15.13 -25.57 25.40
C PRO A 8 13.64 -25.29 25.27
N ALA A 9 13.12 -24.48 26.19
CA ALA A 9 11.77 -23.93 26.20
C ALA A 9 11.64 -22.85 25.11
N GLY A 10 11.42 -23.26 23.86
CA GLY A 10 11.37 -22.34 22.71
C GLY A 10 10.14 -22.48 21.82
N ARG A 11 9.00 -22.94 22.36
CA ARG A 11 7.87 -23.37 21.49
C ARG A 11 6.46 -22.98 21.96
N ARG A 12 6.32 -21.87 22.70
CA ARG A 12 5.01 -21.45 23.25
C ARG A 12 4.53 -20.03 22.92
N LEU A 13 5.10 -19.36 21.91
CA LEU A 13 4.59 -18.04 21.48
C LEU A 13 4.11 -17.99 20.01
N SER A 14 4.07 -19.12 19.30
CA SER A 14 3.58 -19.20 17.91
C SER A 14 2.06 -19.30 17.75
N ARG A 15 1.26 -19.07 18.81
CA ARG A 15 -0.19 -19.26 18.78
C ARG A 15 -1.05 -18.00 18.78
N VAL A 16 -0.47 -16.81 18.74
CA VAL A 16 -1.24 -15.59 18.42
C VAL A 16 -1.09 -15.29 16.94
N ARG A 17 -1.49 -16.26 16.10
CA ARG A 17 -1.83 -15.98 14.70
C ARG A 17 -3.30 -15.56 14.75
N PRO A 18 -3.66 -14.30 14.47
CA PRO A 18 -5.06 -13.96 14.30
C PRO A 18 -5.60 -14.87 13.20
N LYS A 19 -6.58 -15.70 13.58
CA LYS A 19 -7.41 -16.46 12.64
C LYS A 19 -7.91 -15.41 11.65
N PRO A 20 -7.58 -15.49 10.35
CA PRO A 20 -8.23 -14.64 9.38
C PRO A 20 -9.71 -14.93 9.58
N SER A 21 -10.47 -13.90 9.95
CA SER A 21 -11.90 -13.97 9.79
C SER A 21 -12.11 -14.42 8.36
N ALA A 22 -12.64 -15.63 8.22
CA ALA A 22 -13.35 -16.03 7.03
C ALA A 22 -14.56 -15.10 6.96
N THR A 23 -14.33 -13.85 6.58
CA THR A 23 -15.35 -13.07 5.89
C THR A 23 -15.65 -13.93 4.66
N PRO A 24 -16.90 -14.40 4.48
CA PRO A 24 -17.24 -15.24 3.37
C PRO A 24 -16.67 -14.59 2.12
N ALA A 25 -15.96 -15.41 1.33
CA ALA A 25 -15.57 -15.07 -0.02
C ALA A 25 -16.84 -14.67 -0.76
N GLY A 26 -17.17 -13.38 -0.68
CA GLY A 26 -17.96 -12.72 -1.68
C GLY A 26 -17.10 -12.76 -2.92
N THR A 27 -17.22 -13.86 -3.67
CA THR A 27 -17.18 -13.87 -5.12
C THR A 27 -18.25 -12.89 -5.62
N THR A 28 -18.13 -11.61 -5.26
CA THR A 28 -18.99 -10.55 -5.73
C THR A 28 -18.55 -10.32 -7.15
N ASP A 29 -19.17 -11.14 -7.98
CA ASP A 29 -18.92 -11.39 -9.38
C ASP A 29 -18.66 -10.06 -10.09
N ARG A 30 -17.63 -10.05 -10.94
CA ARG A 30 -17.30 -8.93 -11.82
C ARG A 30 -18.56 -8.48 -12.59
N ARG A 31 -19.47 -9.43 -12.84
CA ARG A 31 -20.81 -9.22 -13.39
C ARG A 31 -21.70 -8.39 -12.47
N THR A 32 -21.75 -8.62 -11.15
CA THR A 32 -22.58 -7.83 -10.21
C THR A 32 -22.13 -6.38 -10.12
N ARG A 33 -20.81 -6.11 -10.17
CA ARG A 33 -20.30 -4.72 -10.20
C ARG A 33 -20.54 -4.02 -11.53
N LEU A 34 -20.45 -4.74 -12.65
CA LEU A 34 -20.81 -4.24 -13.98
C LEU A 34 -22.31 -3.95 -14.08
N LEU A 35 -23.16 -4.81 -13.50
CA LEU A 35 -24.61 -4.62 -13.46
C LEU A 35 -25.01 -3.42 -12.58
N LEU A 36 -24.36 -3.21 -11.43
CA LEU A 36 -24.59 -2.03 -10.59
C LEU A 36 -24.11 -0.73 -11.28
N ALA A 37 -22.98 -0.77 -11.99
CA ALA A 37 -22.49 0.37 -12.78
C ALA A 37 -23.40 0.66 -13.99
N ALA A 38 -23.94 -0.38 -14.63
CA ALA A 38 -24.92 -0.26 -15.71
C ALA A 38 -26.24 0.32 -15.19
N PHE A 39 -26.73 -0.13 -14.03
CA PHE A 39 -27.94 0.42 -13.39
C PHE A 39 -27.76 1.88 -12.98
N ALA A 40 -26.61 2.24 -12.41
CA ALA A 40 -26.30 3.63 -12.08
C ALA A 40 -26.22 4.51 -13.34
N GLY A 41 -25.63 3.99 -14.43
CA GLY A 41 -25.62 4.64 -15.73
C GLY A 41 -27.02 4.81 -16.32
N LEU A 42 -27.90 3.82 -16.13
CA LEU A 42 -29.28 3.85 -16.60
C LEU A 42 -30.14 4.86 -15.82
N THR A 43 -29.92 5.00 -14.51
CA THR A 43 -30.62 6.02 -13.68
C THR A 43 -30.23 7.46 -14.03
N VAL A 44 -28.97 7.69 -14.45
CA VAL A 44 -28.50 9.01 -14.88
C VAL A 44 -28.96 9.34 -16.30
N ALA A 45 -29.04 8.35 -17.20
CA ALA A 45 -29.54 8.51 -18.56
C ALA A 45 -31.04 8.86 -18.63
N GLY A 46 -31.82 8.50 -17.60
CA GLY A 46 -33.24 8.80 -17.54
C GLY A 46 -33.59 10.27 -17.24
N PHE A 47 -32.66 11.06 -16.69
CA PHE A 47 -32.96 12.41 -16.20
C PHE A 47 -32.51 13.54 -17.15
N VAL A 48 -31.77 13.22 -18.22
CA VAL A 48 -31.32 14.18 -19.23
C VAL A 48 -31.53 13.58 -20.61
N GLY A 49 -32.63 13.95 -21.28
CA GLY A 49 -32.90 13.80 -22.71
C GLY A 49 -32.28 12.61 -23.45
N THR A 50 -33.13 11.66 -23.85
CA THR A 50 -32.89 10.38 -24.56
C THR A 50 -31.79 10.34 -25.62
N TRP A 51 -31.38 11.45 -26.23
CA TRP A 51 -30.38 11.44 -27.31
C TRP A 51 -28.92 11.32 -26.83
N TRP A 52 -28.57 11.80 -25.63
CA TRP A 52 -27.17 11.79 -25.15
C TRP A 52 -26.80 10.59 -24.25
N GLY A 53 -27.79 9.81 -23.79
CA GLY A 53 -27.56 8.69 -22.87
C GLY A 53 -26.77 7.53 -23.46
N ILE A 54 -26.97 7.24 -24.75
CA ILE A 54 -26.31 6.11 -25.45
C ILE A 54 -24.81 6.35 -25.64
N PRO A 55 -24.34 7.49 -26.20
CA PRO A 55 -22.90 7.72 -26.37
C PRO A 55 -22.16 7.88 -25.03
N MET A 56 -22.79 8.49 -24.01
CA MET A 56 -22.21 8.59 -22.66
C MET A 56 -22.10 7.23 -21.97
N GLY A 57 -23.10 6.37 -22.11
CA GLY A 57 -23.08 5.01 -21.55
C GLY A 57 -22.01 4.14 -22.21
N LEU A 58 -21.88 4.20 -23.54
CA LEU A 58 -20.84 3.46 -24.27
C LEU A 58 -19.43 3.99 -23.95
N GLY A 59 -19.28 5.31 -23.86
CA GLY A 59 -18.03 5.96 -23.47
C GLY A 59 -17.61 5.64 -22.04
N ALA A 60 -18.56 5.62 -21.10
CA ALA A 60 -18.32 5.22 -19.72
C ALA A 60 -17.99 3.72 -19.61
N GLY A 61 -18.66 2.86 -20.37
CA GLY A 61 -18.38 1.42 -20.40
C GLY A 61 -17.00 1.08 -20.95
N LEU A 62 -16.64 1.64 -22.11
CA LEU A 62 -15.32 1.44 -22.74
C LEU A 62 -14.21 2.12 -21.93
N GLY A 63 -14.49 3.29 -21.34
CA GLY A 63 -13.59 4.00 -20.44
C GLY A 63 -13.32 3.21 -19.16
N ALA A 64 -14.36 2.67 -18.55
CA ALA A 64 -14.26 1.81 -17.37
C ALA A 64 -13.49 0.53 -17.68
N GLU A 65 -13.77 -0.14 -18.80
CA GLU A 65 -13.07 -1.36 -19.20
C GLU A 65 -11.60 -1.10 -19.50
N ARG A 66 -11.26 -0.03 -20.23
CA ARG A 66 -9.88 0.34 -20.54
C ARG A 66 -9.12 0.79 -19.28
N PHE A 67 -9.79 1.46 -18.35
CA PHE A 67 -9.23 1.85 -17.06
C PHE A 67 -9.00 0.65 -16.14
N LEU A 68 -9.91 -0.32 -16.13
CA LEU A 68 -9.77 -1.56 -15.37
C LEU A 68 -8.69 -2.48 -15.96
N ARG A 69 -8.58 -2.53 -17.28
CA ARG A 69 -7.58 -3.33 -17.99
C ARG A 69 -6.17 -2.72 -17.90
N ARG A 70 -6.07 -1.40 -17.66
CA ARG A 70 -4.82 -0.72 -17.27
C ARG A 70 -4.45 -0.91 -15.80
N ARG A 71 -5.37 -1.36 -14.94
CA ARG A 71 -5.03 -1.73 -13.56
C ARG A 71 -4.40 -3.12 -13.60
N GLU A 72 -3.10 -3.18 -13.32
CA GLU A 72 -2.37 -4.43 -13.08
C GLU A 72 -3.22 -5.40 -12.24
N PRO A 73 -3.15 -6.72 -12.54
CA PRO A 73 -3.91 -7.73 -11.82
C PRO A 73 -3.77 -7.52 -10.31
N ALA A 74 -4.91 -7.41 -9.63
CA ALA A 74 -4.97 -7.00 -8.23
C ALA A 74 -4.14 -7.91 -7.29
N GLU A 75 -3.86 -9.13 -7.71
CA GLU A 75 -3.00 -10.08 -6.99
C GLU A 75 -1.52 -9.69 -7.04
N VAL A 76 -0.98 -9.36 -8.23
CA VAL A 76 0.41 -8.87 -8.38
C VAL A 76 0.58 -7.54 -7.66
N ARG A 77 -0.44 -6.68 -7.71
CA ARG A 77 -0.46 -5.43 -6.94
C ARG A 77 -0.47 -5.69 -5.43
N ARG A 78 -1.27 -6.63 -4.94
CA ARG A 78 -1.32 -7.00 -3.50
C ARG A 78 -0.01 -7.61 -3.04
N GLU A 79 0.62 -8.45 -3.83
CA GLU A 79 1.90 -9.07 -3.50
C GLU A 79 3.04 -8.04 -3.49
N ARG A 80 3.07 -7.13 -4.47
CA ARG A 80 4.00 -5.98 -4.49
C ARG A 80 3.76 -5.03 -3.31
N LEU A 81 2.50 -4.76 -2.96
CA LEU A 81 2.15 -3.92 -1.80
C LEU A 81 2.54 -4.57 -0.47
N ARG A 82 2.43 -5.90 -0.34
CA ARG A 82 2.93 -6.64 0.84
C ARG A 82 4.46 -6.55 0.93
N ALA A 83 5.16 -6.81 -0.16
CA ALA A 83 6.62 -6.67 -0.21
C ALA A 83 7.09 -5.24 0.13
N LEU A 84 6.34 -4.22 -0.28
CA LEU A 84 6.58 -2.82 0.10
C LEU A 84 6.30 -2.52 1.57
N ALA A 85 5.22 -3.09 2.14
CA ALA A 85 4.88 -2.93 3.54
C ALA A 85 5.94 -3.57 4.47
N ASP A 86 6.53 -4.67 4.01
CA ASP A 86 7.49 -5.48 4.76
C ASP A 86 8.92 -4.92 4.73
N LEU A 87 9.23 -4.02 3.79
CA LEU A 87 10.59 -3.51 3.58
C LEU A 87 11.15 -2.69 4.77
N PRO A 88 10.38 -1.79 5.41
CA PRO A 88 10.87 -1.07 6.59
C PRO A 88 11.08 -1.98 7.80
N LEU A 89 10.23 -3.01 7.95
CA LEU A 89 10.41 -4.01 9.01
C LEU A 89 11.68 -4.82 8.77
N ALA A 90 11.96 -5.21 7.52
CA ALA A 90 13.21 -5.87 7.18
C ALA A 90 14.44 -4.97 7.45
N ALA A 91 14.36 -3.67 7.15
CA ALA A 91 15.43 -2.71 7.46
C ALA A 91 15.66 -2.57 8.98
N ASP A 92 14.60 -2.47 9.78
CA ASP A 92 14.67 -2.43 11.25
C ASP A 92 15.31 -3.70 11.83
N LEU A 93 14.88 -4.88 11.36
CA LEU A 93 15.42 -6.15 11.83
C LEU A 93 16.89 -6.35 11.43
N LEU A 94 17.26 -5.94 10.21
CA LEU A 94 18.65 -5.95 9.76
C LEU A 94 19.50 -5.02 10.63
N ALA A 95 19.04 -3.79 10.87
CA ALA A 95 19.74 -2.85 11.72
C ALA A 95 19.94 -3.39 13.14
N ALA A 96 18.88 -3.95 13.75
CA ALA A 96 18.94 -4.55 15.08
C ALA A 96 19.94 -5.70 15.15
N ALA A 97 19.95 -6.59 14.16
CA ALA A 97 20.90 -7.70 14.09
C ALA A 97 22.35 -7.21 13.94
N LEU A 98 22.59 -6.22 13.09
CA LEU A 98 23.93 -5.64 12.90
C LEU A 98 24.41 -4.89 14.15
N ARG A 99 23.53 -4.16 14.85
CA ARG A 99 23.83 -3.53 16.14
C ARG A 99 24.18 -4.55 17.22
N ALA A 100 23.55 -5.72 17.19
CA ALA A 100 23.91 -6.83 18.06
C ALA A 100 25.25 -7.50 17.69
N GLY A 101 25.95 -7.01 16.65
CA GLY A 101 27.24 -7.51 16.22
C GLY A 101 27.17 -8.70 15.24
N ALA A 102 25.99 -9.01 14.70
CA ALA A 102 25.89 -10.07 13.70
C ALA A 102 26.57 -9.64 12.39
N PRO A 103 27.32 -10.53 11.72
CA PRO A 103 27.84 -10.25 10.39
C PRO A 103 26.69 -10.15 9.37
N VAL A 104 26.89 -9.36 8.31
CA VAL A 104 25.83 -8.95 7.36
C VAL A 104 25.12 -10.14 6.71
N ASP A 105 25.87 -11.19 6.37
CA ASP A 105 25.34 -12.40 5.77
C ASP A 105 24.43 -13.19 6.75
N ARG A 106 24.81 -13.27 8.03
CA ARG A 106 23.99 -13.92 9.06
C ARG A 106 22.79 -13.08 9.44
N ALA A 107 22.94 -11.76 9.51
CA ALA A 107 21.84 -10.83 9.71
C ALA A 107 20.80 -10.99 8.57
N ALA A 108 21.26 -10.96 7.32
CA ALA A 108 20.38 -11.15 6.16
C ALA A 108 19.66 -12.51 6.16
N ALA A 109 20.33 -13.60 6.53
CA ALA A 109 19.70 -14.92 6.65
C ALA A 109 18.67 -14.97 7.78
N ALA A 110 18.99 -14.42 8.96
CA ALA A 110 18.07 -14.41 10.09
C ALA A 110 16.80 -13.59 9.80
N VAL A 111 16.95 -12.44 9.13
CA VAL A 111 15.81 -11.61 8.71
C VAL A 111 15.03 -12.29 7.58
N ALA A 112 15.70 -12.99 6.66
CA ALA A 112 15.03 -13.77 5.62
C ALA A 112 14.09 -14.84 6.21
N ASP A 113 14.58 -15.58 7.21
CA ASP A 113 13.81 -16.62 7.91
C ASP A 113 12.65 -16.03 8.73
N ALA A 114 12.84 -14.84 9.32
CA ALA A 114 11.80 -14.15 10.09
C ALA A 114 10.67 -13.58 9.21
N MET A 115 11.02 -12.98 8.06
CA MET A 115 10.06 -12.33 7.17
C MET A 115 9.30 -13.34 6.28
N GLY A 116 10.01 -14.34 5.76
CA GLY A 116 9.46 -15.26 4.76
C GLY A 116 9.00 -14.55 3.48
N GLY A 117 8.16 -15.25 2.70
CA GLY A 117 7.54 -14.70 1.49
C GLY A 117 8.54 -14.26 0.39
N PRO A 118 8.09 -13.41 -0.56
CA PRO A 118 8.91 -12.97 -1.68
C PRO A 118 10.12 -12.09 -1.27
N LEU A 119 10.01 -11.36 -0.16
CA LEU A 119 11.09 -10.53 0.36
C LEU A 119 12.15 -11.37 1.08
N GLY A 120 11.73 -12.31 1.94
CA GLY A 120 12.63 -13.24 2.62
C GLY A 120 13.43 -14.09 1.64
N ALA A 121 12.81 -14.59 0.57
CA ALA A 121 13.51 -15.34 -0.47
C ALA A 121 14.65 -14.54 -1.14
N ARG A 122 14.46 -13.22 -1.33
CA ARG A 122 15.51 -12.33 -1.87
C ARG A 122 16.62 -12.08 -0.86
N LEU A 123 16.28 -11.83 0.40
CA LEU A 123 17.26 -11.69 1.50
C LEU A 123 18.09 -12.95 1.69
N GLN A 124 17.49 -14.13 1.50
CA GLN A 124 18.21 -15.40 1.54
C GLN A 124 19.22 -15.54 0.40
N ARG A 125 18.90 -15.01 -0.79
CA ARG A 125 19.86 -14.94 -1.91
C ARG A 125 21.01 -13.98 -1.61
N ILE A 126 20.71 -12.81 -1.06
CA ILE A 126 21.72 -11.83 -0.60
C ILE A 126 22.64 -12.48 0.44
N ALA A 127 22.09 -13.16 1.44
CA ALA A 127 22.87 -13.83 2.47
C ALA A 127 23.81 -14.88 1.87
N ARG A 128 23.30 -15.67 0.92
CA ARG A 128 24.09 -16.71 0.25
C ARG A 128 25.19 -16.13 -0.62
N SER A 129 24.91 -15.09 -1.41
CA SER A 129 25.92 -14.47 -2.27
C SER A 129 27.05 -13.83 -1.44
N LEU A 130 26.72 -13.13 -0.35
CA LEU A 130 27.71 -12.59 0.57
C LEU A 130 28.58 -13.70 1.21
N ARG A 131 28.00 -14.86 1.56
CA ARG A 131 28.77 -16.01 2.06
C ARG A 131 29.71 -16.62 1.03
N LEU A 132 29.34 -16.54 -0.24
CA LEU A 132 30.17 -16.98 -1.36
C LEU A 132 31.24 -15.95 -1.74
N GLY A 133 31.31 -14.81 -1.03
CA GLY A 133 32.28 -13.75 -1.29
C GLY A 133 31.88 -12.79 -2.41
N ALA A 134 30.61 -12.78 -2.83
CA ALA A 134 30.13 -11.81 -3.81
C ALA A 134 30.30 -10.38 -3.29
N GLY A 135 30.59 -9.47 -4.22
CA GLY A 135 30.69 -8.04 -3.90
C GLY A 135 29.35 -7.50 -3.36
N PRO A 136 29.35 -6.48 -2.48
CA PRO A 136 28.13 -5.91 -1.94
C PRO A 136 27.15 -5.42 -3.02
N ALA A 137 27.65 -4.78 -4.08
CA ALA A 137 26.81 -4.32 -5.19
C ALA A 137 26.10 -5.49 -5.89
N GLU A 138 26.81 -6.59 -6.13
CA GLU A 138 26.26 -7.79 -6.76
C GLU A 138 25.26 -8.50 -5.83
N ALA A 139 25.60 -8.63 -4.55
CA ALA A 139 24.72 -9.28 -3.57
C ALA A 139 23.39 -8.53 -3.44
N TRP A 140 23.43 -7.22 -3.22
CA TRP A 140 22.24 -6.38 -3.01
C TRP A 140 21.46 -6.11 -4.30
N ALA A 141 22.02 -6.38 -5.48
CA ALA A 141 21.29 -6.29 -6.76
C ALA A 141 20.07 -7.22 -6.80
N HIS A 142 20.04 -8.31 -6.02
CA HIS A 142 18.84 -9.15 -5.89
C HIS A 142 17.59 -8.43 -5.33
N LEU A 143 17.77 -7.21 -4.79
CA LEU A 143 16.70 -6.36 -4.30
C LEU A 143 16.34 -5.21 -5.26
N SER A 144 17.08 -4.99 -6.36
CA SER A 144 16.89 -3.83 -7.26
C SER A 144 15.50 -3.79 -7.90
N ASP A 145 14.93 -4.96 -8.21
CA ASP A 145 13.62 -5.06 -8.85
C ASP A 145 12.46 -4.77 -7.88
N VAL A 146 12.75 -4.70 -6.59
CA VAL A 146 11.77 -4.33 -5.57
C VAL A 146 11.66 -2.81 -5.55
N THR A 147 10.52 -2.32 -6.01
CA THR A 147 10.20 -0.89 -5.97
C THR A 147 10.35 -0.36 -4.54
N GLY A 148 10.97 0.80 -4.36
CA GLY A 148 11.22 1.38 -3.04
C GLY A 148 12.42 0.79 -2.27
N ALA A 149 13.04 -0.29 -2.76
CA ALA A 149 14.25 -0.86 -2.16
C ALA A 149 15.54 -0.12 -2.56
N GLU A 150 15.48 0.79 -3.54
CA GLU A 150 16.63 1.53 -4.07
C GLU A 150 17.43 2.23 -2.97
N ARG A 151 16.73 2.90 -2.04
CA ARG A 151 17.37 3.59 -0.91
C ARG A 151 18.08 2.61 0.02
N LEU A 152 17.52 1.41 0.21
CA LEU A 152 18.11 0.34 1.01
C LEU A 152 19.36 -0.22 0.33
N VAL A 153 19.27 -0.56 -0.95
CA VAL A 153 20.40 -1.06 -1.75
C VAL A 153 21.53 -0.05 -1.77
N ALA A 154 21.21 1.23 -2.04
CA ALA A 154 22.21 2.29 -2.09
C ALA A 154 22.86 2.53 -0.73
N ALA A 155 22.09 2.50 0.36
CA ALA A 155 22.64 2.53 1.72
C ALA A 155 23.58 1.34 1.94
N ALA A 156 23.13 0.14 1.60
CA ALA A 156 23.87 -1.09 1.85
C ALA A 156 25.20 -1.17 1.08
N VAL A 157 25.22 -0.72 -0.16
CA VAL A 157 26.43 -0.65 -0.99
C VAL A 157 27.39 0.42 -0.46
N ARG A 158 26.90 1.61 -0.08
CA ARG A 158 27.77 2.68 0.44
C ARG A 158 28.39 2.35 1.79
N SER A 159 27.69 1.60 2.63
CA SER A 159 28.15 1.25 3.98
C SER A 159 28.70 -0.17 4.09
N SER A 160 28.96 -0.84 2.96
CA SER A 160 29.36 -2.25 2.96
C SER A 160 30.71 -2.53 3.63
N ALA A 161 31.57 -1.51 3.74
CA ALA A 161 32.86 -1.61 4.39
C ALA A 161 32.78 -1.81 5.91
N SER A 162 31.63 -1.47 6.54
CA SER A 162 31.44 -1.57 7.99
C SER A 162 30.01 -1.97 8.34
N GLY A 163 29.85 -3.08 9.06
CA GLY A 163 28.55 -3.52 9.58
C GLY A 163 27.89 -2.49 10.50
N GLY A 164 28.68 -1.72 11.26
CA GLY A 164 28.17 -0.63 12.10
C GLY A 164 27.68 0.57 11.28
N ALA A 165 28.40 0.93 10.21
CA ALA A 165 27.94 1.97 9.28
C ALA A 165 26.63 1.56 8.58
N LEU A 166 26.52 0.27 8.23
CA LEU A 166 25.31 -0.31 7.66
C LEU A 166 24.13 -0.28 8.65
N ALA A 167 24.37 -0.64 9.91
CA ALA A 167 23.34 -0.57 10.95
C ALA A 167 22.78 0.85 11.08
N GLY A 168 23.65 1.86 11.19
CA GLY A 168 23.23 3.26 11.28
C GLY A 168 22.53 3.78 10.03
N ALA A 169 22.91 3.31 8.84
CA ALA A 169 22.24 3.69 7.60
C ALA A 169 20.83 3.08 7.50
N LEU A 170 20.66 1.82 7.90
CA LEU A 170 19.36 1.13 7.91
C LEU A 170 18.39 1.71 8.95
N GLU A 171 18.89 2.17 10.10
CA GLU A 171 18.07 2.86 11.11
C GLU A 171 17.52 4.19 10.62
N ARG A 172 18.37 5.01 10.00
CA ARG A 172 17.93 6.26 9.38
C ARG A 172 16.88 5.99 8.32
N LEU A 173 17.14 5.00 7.46
CA LEU A 173 16.18 4.58 6.44
C LEU A 173 14.85 4.12 7.06
N ALA A 174 14.86 3.33 8.14
CA ALA A 174 13.64 2.88 8.79
C ALA A 174 12.89 4.02 9.48
N ALA A 175 13.61 4.99 10.07
CA ALA A 175 13.02 6.22 10.60
C ALA A 175 12.34 7.04 9.49
N ASP A 176 13.02 7.24 8.36
CA ASP A 176 12.47 7.95 7.19
C ASP A 176 11.20 7.25 6.68
N LEU A 177 11.23 5.92 6.52
CA LEU A 177 10.08 5.15 6.04
C LEU A 177 8.89 5.17 7.02
N ARG A 178 9.14 5.28 8.33
CA ARG A 178 8.08 5.48 9.32
C ARG A 178 7.50 6.89 9.26
N SER A 179 8.34 7.91 9.07
CA SER A 179 7.92 9.29 8.88
C SER A 179 7.05 9.43 7.62
N ASP A 180 7.50 8.88 6.49
CA ASP A 180 6.77 8.89 5.22
C ASP A 180 5.38 8.26 5.36
N ARG A 181 5.26 7.18 6.14
CA ARG A 181 3.97 6.54 6.44
C ARG A 181 3.04 7.42 7.28
N ALA A 182 3.58 8.12 8.28
CA ALA A 182 2.80 9.03 9.10
C ALA A 182 2.26 10.19 8.25
N VAL A 183 3.11 10.80 7.42
CA VAL A 183 2.73 11.87 6.50
C VAL A 183 1.68 11.40 5.49
N ALA A 184 1.85 10.19 4.93
CA ALA A 184 0.86 9.63 4.01
C ALA A 184 -0.49 9.36 4.67
N ALA A 185 -0.50 8.91 5.93
CA ALA A 185 -1.72 8.71 6.71
C ALA A 185 -2.43 10.03 7.01
N GLU A 186 -1.68 11.07 7.38
CA GLU A 186 -2.22 12.42 7.62
C GLU A 186 -2.80 13.02 6.33
N ALA A 187 -2.08 12.92 5.21
CA ALA A 187 -2.57 13.36 3.91
C ALA A 187 -3.85 12.61 3.48
N ALA A 188 -3.96 11.32 3.79
CA ALA A 188 -5.17 10.54 3.53
C ALA A 188 -6.35 11.01 4.40
N ALA A 189 -6.11 11.34 5.66
CA ALA A 189 -7.13 11.87 6.57
C ALA A 189 -7.64 13.25 6.10
N GLN A 190 -6.75 14.15 5.70
CA GLN A 190 -7.11 15.46 5.15
C GLN A 190 -7.96 15.34 3.88
N ARG A 191 -7.58 14.44 2.96
CA ARG A 191 -8.34 14.17 1.74
C ARG A 191 -9.71 13.59 2.03
N ALA A 192 -9.84 12.72 3.03
CA ALA A 192 -11.13 12.20 3.46
C ALA A 192 -12.06 13.33 3.94
N GLY A 193 -11.53 14.30 4.70
CA GLY A 193 -12.28 15.49 5.10
C GLY A 193 -12.85 16.26 3.92
N VAL A 194 -12.02 16.55 2.90
CA VAL A 194 -12.46 17.24 1.67
C VAL A 194 -13.52 16.42 0.92
N LEU A 195 -13.31 15.10 0.79
CA LEU A 195 -14.24 14.21 0.10
C LEU A 195 -15.61 14.09 0.80
N ILE A 196 -15.68 14.33 2.10
CA ILE A 196 -16.94 14.34 2.86
C ILE A 196 -17.66 15.69 2.72
N VAL A 197 -16.93 16.81 2.77
CA VAL A 197 -17.52 18.16 2.66
C VAL A 197 -17.97 18.47 1.24
N LEU A 198 -17.27 17.96 0.22
CA LEU A 198 -17.60 18.18 -1.19
C LEU A 198 -19.05 17.77 -1.57
N PRO A 199 -19.54 16.55 -1.28
CA PRO A 199 -20.92 16.17 -1.59
C PRO A 199 -21.96 16.96 -0.79
N LEU A 200 -21.63 17.35 0.45
CA LEU A 200 -22.48 18.22 1.27
C LEU A 200 -22.63 19.60 0.61
N GLY A 201 -21.51 20.22 0.21
CA GLY A 201 -21.51 21.50 -0.50
C GLY A 201 -22.24 21.44 -1.84
N LEU A 202 -22.05 20.35 -2.60
CA LEU A 202 -22.70 20.14 -3.89
C LEU A 202 -24.23 19.95 -3.76
N CYS A 203 -24.71 19.36 -2.66
CA CYS A 203 -26.16 19.27 -2.39
C CYS A 203 -26.73 20.56 -1.81
N PHE A 204 -25.96 21.30 -1.01
CA PHE A 204 -26.44 22.50 -0.34
C PHE A 204 -26.53 23.70 -1.29
N LEU A 205 -25.58 23.85 -2.22
CA LEU A 205 -25.56 24.93 -3.20
C LEU A 205 -26.87 25.06 -4.01
N PRO A 206 -27.39 24.00 -4.67
CA PRO A 206 -28.65 24.09 -5.42
C PRO A 206 -29.85 24.35 -4.51
N ALA A 207 -29.90 23.77 -3.31
CA ALA A 207 -30.98 24.01 -2.36
C ALA A 207 -30.99 25.47 -1.89
N PHE A 208 -29.83 26.05 -1.59
CA PHE A 208 -29.69 27.45 -1.19
C PHE A 208 -30.07 28.41 -2.31
N LEU A 209 -29.68 28.13 -3.55
CA LEU A 209 -30.07 28.93 -4.71
C LEU A 209 -31.60 28.96 -4.88
N LEU A 210 -32.24 27.79 -4.84
CA LEU A 210 -33.69 27.67 -5.04
C LEU A 210 -34.51 28.25 -3.87
N ALA A 211 -34.10 27.99 -2.64
CA ALA A 211 -34.86 28.39 -1.45
C ALA A 211 -34.57 29.82 -0.99
N GLY A 212 -33.35 30.31 -1.20
CA GLY A 212 -32.91 31.62 -0.70
C GLY A 212 -32.76 32.66 -1.81
N LEU A 213 -31.93 32.37 -2.82
CA LEU A 213 -31.52 33.39 -3.80
C LEU A 213 -32.62 33.72 -4.82
N VAL A 214 -33.30 32.71 -5.37
CA VAL A 214 -34.32 32.89 -6.41
C VAL A 214 -35.48 33.78 -5.94
N PRO A 215 -36.12 33.56 -4.77
CA PRO A 215 -37.23 34.40 -4.32
C PRO A 215 -36.82 35.86 -4.13
N VAL A 216 -35.61 36.09 -3.61
CA VAL A 216 -35.08 37.44 -3.38
C VAL A 216 -34.82 38.16 -4.70
N LEU A 217 -34.21 37.49 -5.68
CA LEU A 217 -33.99 38.08 -7.01
C LEU A 217 -35.31 38.42 -7.70
N VAL A 218 -36.31 37.54 -7.60
CA VAL A 218 -37.65 37.79 -8.16
C VAL A 218 -38.32 38.99 -7.48
N ALA A 219 -38.26 39.07 -6.15
CA ALA A 219 -38.84 40.18 -5.40
C ALA A 219 -38.19 41.53 -5.75
N VAL A 220 -36.86 41.58 -5.84
CA VAL A 220 -36.14 42.82 -6.18
C VAL A 220 -36.36 43.20 -7.63
N LEU A 221 -36.22 42.28 -8.58
CA LEU A 221 -36.44 42.59 -10.00
C LEU A 221 -37.88 43.00 -10.30
N GLY A 222 -38.85 42.47 -9.55
CA GLY A 222 -40.26 42.86 -9.66
C GLY A 222 -40.58 44.24 -9.09
N ASP A 223 -39.74 44.79 -8.22
CA ASP A 223 -39.92 46.13 -7.62
C ASP A 223 -39.30 47.25 -8.48
N VAL A 224 -38.42 46.89 -9.43
CA VAL A 224 -37.69 47.84 -10.29
C VAL A 224 -38.22 47.88 -11.74
N LEU A 225 -39.01 46.89 -12.18
CA LEU A 225 -39.72 46.89 -13.47
C LEU A 225 -41.14 47.43 -13.34
#